data_AF-A0A2T2TK60-F1
#
_entry.id   AF-A0A2T2TK60-F1
#
_cell.length_a   1.000
_cell.length_b   1.000
_cell.length_c   1.000
_cell.angle_alpha   90.00
_cell.angle_beta   90.00
_cell.angle_gamma   90.00
#
_symmetry.space_group_name_H-M   'P 1'
#
loop_
_entity.id
_entity.type
_entity.pdbx_description
1 polymer ?
#
loop_
_entity_poly.entity_id
_entity_poly.type
_entity_poly.pdbx_seq_one_letter_code
_entity_poly.pdbx_strand_id
1 'polypeptide(L)'
;MYEKHLRDAVEEARREDRQKQQRRQQARRRAPRPPAPASAEGDATSGEGAPDENDASSAEDDDAPPAEEEPTLQERNLLRLLLERGRPMVELILGNMALTEFTDGPARELAGRFQEMYREGEVQPCRALEGDFGPAIQQLAASVMTDAHEPSENWRERDINVPRLNQRAREAAASSMRLLKLRRVNEELEKAQAAQFRAVDTPEAEREAQQRVMRLQKLRQQIQRGEFFDWEEE
;
A
#
# COMPACT_ATOMS: atom_id res chain seq x y z
N MET A 1 0.02 -43.91 -16.91
CA MET A 1 1.33 -43.52 -16.32
C MET A 1 1.28 -42.12 -15.70
N TYR A 2 0.74 -41.10 -16.38
CA TYR A 2 0.67 -39.71 -15.86
C TYR A 2 -0.21 -39.52 -14.60
N GLU A 3 -1.32 -40.24 -14.45
CA GLU A 3 -2.21 -40.09 -13.29
C GLU A 3 -1.61 -40.58 -11.96
N LYS A 4 -0.68 -41.53 -12.01
CA LYS A 4 -0.02 -42.08 -10.82
C LYS A 4 0.95 -41.06 -10.23
N HIS A 5 1.75 -40.43 -11.09
CA HIS A 5 2.69 -39.38 -10.68
C HIS A 5 1.98 -38.14 -10.13
N LEU A 6 0.80 -37.79 -10.66
CA LEU A 6 0.01 -36.68 -10.12
C LEU A 6 -0.56 -36.98 -8.73
N ARG A 7 -1.01 -38.22 -8.47
CA ARG A 7 -1.47 -38.63 -7.14
C ARG A 7 -0.33 -38.67 -6.12
N ASP A 8 0.82 -39.21 -6.53
CA ASP A 8 1.99 -39.30 -5.66
C ASP A 8 2.48 -37.89 -5.26
N ALA A 9 2.51 -36.94 -6.21
CA ALA A 9 2.88 -35.55 -5.94
C ALA A 9 1.90 -34.82 -5.00
N VAL A 10 0.59 -35.08 -5.13
CA VAL A 10 -0.43 -34.49 -4.24
C VAL A 10 -0.37 -35.09 -2.84
N GLU A 11 -0.06 -36.39 -2.71
CA GLU A 11 0.13 -37.02 -1.40
C GLU A 11 1.40 -36.54 -0.69
N GLU A 12 2.47 -36.31 -1.43
CA GLU A 12 3.74 -35.77 -0.92
C GLU A 12 3.57 -34.34 -0.40
N ALA A 13 2.93 -33.46 -1.18
CA ALA A 13 2.61 -32.10 -0.76
C ALA A 13 1.76 -32.07 0.54
N ARG A 14 0.78 -32.97 0.66
CA ARG A 14 -0.05 -33.10 1.87
C ARG A 14 0.71 -33.62 3.09
N ARG A 15 1.80 -34.38 2.90
CA ARG A 15 2.66 -34.85 4.00
C ARG A 15 3.57 -33.73 4.48
N GLU A 16 4.14 -32.95 3.56
CA GLU A 16 4.99 -31.81 3.91
C GLU A 16 4.23 -30.72 4.68
N ASP A 17 3.00 -30.40 4.27
CA ASP A 17 2.19 -29.39 4.96
C ASP A 17 1.82 -29.82 6.38
N ARG A 18 1.52 -31.11 6.59
CA ARG A 18 1.30 -31.68 7.92
C ARG A 18 2.55 -31.63 8.78
N GLN A 19 3.72 -31.89 8.20
CA GLN A 19 4.99 -31.82 8.91
C GLN A 19 5.35 -30.36 9.28
N LYS A 20 5.13 -29.40 8.38
CA LYS A 20 5.32 -27.96 8.64
C LYS A 20 4.38 -27.46 9.73
N GLN A 21 3.11 -27.88 9.71
CA GLN A 21 2.14 -27.53 10.76
C GLN A 21 2.54 -28.12 12.13
N GLN A 22 2.97 -29.37 12.18
CA GLN A 22 3.43 -29.98 13.43
C GLN A 22 4.68 -29.28 14.00
N ARG A 23 5.65 -28.90 13.14
CA ARG A 23 6.83 -28.13 13.55
C ARG A 23 6.46 -26.75 14.07
N ARG A 24 5.50 -26.06 13.43
CA ARG A 24 4.97 -24.77 13.90
C ARG A 24 4.25 -24.89 15.24
N GLN A 25 3.48 -25.96 15.45
CA GLN A 25 2.80 -26.21 16.73
C GLN A 25 3.79 -26.56 17.85
N GLN A 26 4.84 -27.36 17.57
CA GLN A 26 5.90 -27.63 18.55
C GLN A 26 6.71 -26.39 18.91
N ALA A 27 7.02 -25.53 17.93
CA ALA A 27 7.70 -24.26 18.19
C ALA A 27 6.85 -23.33 19.08
N ARG A 28 5.53 -23.27 18.85
CA ARG A 28 4.60 -22.52 19.71
C ARG A 28 4.49 -23.09 21.12
N ARG A 29 4.60 -24.41 21.31
CA ARG A 29 4.59 -25.05 22.64
C ARG A 29 5.90 -24.88 23.42
N ARG A 30 7.02 -24.58 22.74
CA ARG A 30 8.35 -24.41 23.35
C ARG A 30 8.75 -22.96 23.59
N ALA A 31 7.98 -21.99 23.11
CA ALA A 31 8.26 -20.58 23.38
C ALA A 31 7.86 -20.21 24.82
N PRO A 32 8.77 -19.68 25.66
CA PRO A 32 8.42 -19.16 26.97
C PRO A 32 7.50 -17.94 26.81
N ARG A 33 6.42 -17.92 27.59
CA ARG A 33 5.44 -16.84 27.65
C ARG A 33 6.16 -15.53 28.05
N PRO A 34 6.07 -14.44 27.28
CA PRO A 34 6.59 -13.16 27.73
C PRO A 34 5.84 -12.70 28.98
N PRO A 35 6.53 -12.10 29.98
CA PRO A 35 5.88 -11.62 31.19
C PRO A 35 4.91 -10.48 30.85
N ALA A 36 3.72 -10.54 31.43
CA ALA A 36 2.71 -9.50 31.32
C ALA A 36 3.22 -8.20 31.98
N PRO A 37 2.93 -7.01 31.42
CA PRO A 37 3.23 -5.75 32.10
C PRO A 37 2.41 -5.64 33.38
N ALA A 38 3.09 -5.28 34.47
CA ALA A 38 2.54 -5.12 35.80
C ALA A 38 1.46 -4.03 35.81
N SER A 39 0.26 -4.39 36.29
CA SER A 39 -0.77 -3.46 36.71
C SER A 39 -0.21 -2.61 37.86
N ALA A 40 -0.14 -1.30 37.65
CA ALA A 40 0.09 -0.35 38.71
C ALA A 40 -1.21 -0.20 39.51
N GLU A 41 -1.22 -0.75 40.72
CA GLU A 41 -2.16 -0.39 41.77
C GLU A 41 -1.77 0.99 42.32
N GLY A 42 -2.73 1.92 42.31
CA GLY A 42 -2.60 3.27 42.83
C GLY A 42 -3.90 3.69 43.50
N ASP A 43 -3.92 3.41 44.80
CA ASP A 43 -4.69 3.91 45.94
C ASP A 43 -5.83 4.93 45.78
N ALA A 44 -6.82 4.75 46.65
CA ALA A 44 -8.11 5.42 46.73
C ALA A 44 -8.06 6.81 47.38
N THR A 45 -8.90 7.74 46.93
CA THR A 45 -9.52 8.73 47.82
C THR A 45 -10.93 9.11 47.33
N SER A 46 -11.90 8.98 48.23
CA SER A 46 -13.30 9.38 48.07
C SER A 46 -13.46 10.89 48.24
N GLY A 47 -14.40 11.49 47.50
CA GLY A 47 -14.87 12.86 47.74
C GLY A 47 -16.13 13.16 46.93
N GLU A 48 -17.29 12.97 47.55
CA GLU A 48 -18.59 13.48 47.10
C GLU A 48 -18.64 15.01 47.08
N GLY A 49 -19.14 15.58 45.99
CA GLY A 49 -19.48 17.00 45.83
C GLY A 49 -20.34 17.21 44.59
N ALA A 50 -21.53 17.77 44.79
CA ALA A 50 -22.67 17.84 43.87
C ALA A 50 -22.51 18.87 42.71
N PRO A 51 -23.50 19.00 41.80
CA PRO A 51 -23.30 19.38 40.39
C PRO A 51 -23.21 20.89 40.18
N ASP A 52 -22.47 21.30 39.15
CA ASP A 52 -22.56 22.66 38.60
C ASP A 52 -22.85 22.58 37.10
N GLU A 53 -24.00 23.13 36.74
CA GLU A 53 -24.46 23.33 35.37
C GLU A 53 -23.56 24.40 34.74
N ASN A 54 -22.72 24.02 33.78
CA ASN A 54 -22.18 24.99 32.86
C ASN A 54 -22.41 24.51 31.44
N ASP A 55 -23.53 24.98 30.92
CA ASP A 55 -23.89 25.10 29.53
C ASP A 55 -22.81 25.90 28.78
N ALA A 56 -21.80 25.19 28.31
CA ALA A 56 -20.92 25.65 27.26
C ALA A 56 -21.19 24.77 26.03
N SER A 57 -22.28 25.12 25.36
CA SER A 57 -22.57 24.76 23.98
C SER A 57 -21.27 24.76 23.18
N SER A 58 -20.84 23.55 22.84
CA SER A 58 -19.75 23.29 21.93
C SER A 58 -20.22 23.73 20.55
N ALA A 59 -19.94 24.99 20.22
CA ALA A 59 -19.95 25.40 18.83
C ALA A 59 -18.73 24.74 18.19
N GLU A 60 -19.04 23.70 17.44
CA GLU A 60 -18.17 22.96 16.53
C GLU A 60 -17.44 23.96 15.63
N ASP A 61 -16.18 24.26 15.95
CA ASP A 61 -15.20 24.68 14.94
C ASP A 61 -14.92 23.44 14.07
N ASP A 62 -15.86 23.15 13.17
CA ASP A 62 -15.73 22.15 12.09
C ASP A 62 -14.94 22.76 10.92
N ASP A 63 -13.81 23.41 11.23
CA ASP A 63 -12.79 23.83 10.27
C ASP A 63 -11.44 23.23 10.66
N ALA A 64 -11.47 21.95 11.04
CA ALA A 64 -10.26 21.14 10.98
C ALA A 64 -9.90 21.01 9.49
N PRO A 65 -8.71 21.47 9.05
CA PRO A 65 -8.29 21.26 7.67
C PRO A 65 -8.37 19.76 7.37
N PRO A 66 -8.82 19.36 6.16
CA PRO A 66 -8.95 17.96 5.81
C PRO A 66 -7.63 17.26 6.14
N ALA A 67 -7.68 16.26 7.01
CA ALA A 67 -6.50 15.49 7.39
C ALA A 67 -5.86 15.00 6.09
N GLU A 68 -4.65 15.49 5.79
CA GLU A 68 -3.92 15.10 4.58
C GLU A 68 -3.78 13.58 4.61
N GLU A 69 -4.43 12.90 3.67
CA GLU A 69 -4.38 11.43 3.61
C GLU A 69 -2.93 11.00 3.40
N GLU A 70 -2.40 10.19 4.32
CA GLU A 70 -1.02 9.75 4.24
C GLU A 70 -0.79 8.87 2.99
N PRO A 71 0.32 9.07 2.26
CA PRO A 71 0.63 8.23 1.12
C PRO A 71 0.86 6.79 1.55
N THR A 72 0.29 5.89 0.76
CA THR A 72 0.45 4.44 0.88
C THR A 72 1.91 4.01 0.74
N LEU A 73 2.23 2.82 1.24
CA LEU A 73 3.57 2.24 1.07
C LEU A 73 3.99 2.15 -0.41
N GLN A 74 3.04 1.82 -1.29
CA GLN A 74 3.29 1.71 -2.73
C GLN A 74 3.62 3.06 -3.35
N GLU A 75 2.89 4.13 -2.99
CA GLU A 75 3.21 5.48 -3.44
C GLU A 75 4.56 5.93 -2.92
N ARG A 76 4.87 5.69 -1.64
CA ARG A 76 6.18 6.00 -1.06
C ARG A 76 7.30 5.31 -1.81
N ASN A 77 7.12 4.04 -2.20
CA ASN A 77 8.10 3.33 -3.04
C ASN A 77 8.27 3.97 -4.42
N LEU A 78 7.17 4.34 -5.09
CA LEU A 78 7.22 5.01 -6.39
C LEU A 78 7.91 6.38 -6.28
N LEU A 79 7.53 7.20 -5.31
CA LEU A 79 8.13 8.52 -5.06
C LEU A 79 9.63 8.40 -4.76
N ARG A 80 10.03 7.41 -3.96
CA ARG A 80 11.45 7.10 -3.74
C ARG A 80 12.17 6.75 -5.03
N LEU A 81 11.56 5.95 -5.91
CA LEU A 81 12.15 5.60 -7.21
C LEU A 81 12.28 6.82 -8.14
N LEU A 82 11.32 7.74 -8.12
CA LEU A 82 11.42 9.03 -8.83
C LEU A 82 12.60 9.85 -8.31
N LEU A 83 12.78 9.88 -6.98
CA LEU A 83 13.86 10.63 -6.33
C LEU A 83 15.25 10.00 -6.59
N GLU A 84 15.37 8.69 -6.47
CA GLU A 84 16.65 7.97 -6.60
C GLU A 84 17.14 7.83 -8.04
N ARG A 85 16.23 7.69 -9.00
CA ARG A 85 16.58 7.32 -10.38
C ARG A 85 16.24 8.41 -11.39
N GLY A 86 15.43 9.40 -11.04
CA GLY A 86 15.10 10.53 -11.90
C GLY A 86 14.41 10.11 -13.19
N ARG A 87 14.85 10.70 -14.32
CA ARG A 87 14.16 10.65 -15.62
C ARG A 87 13.67 9.27 -16.08
N PRO A 88 14.46 8.18 -16.05
CA PRO A 88 13.98 6.86 -16.46
C PRO A 88 12.80 6.34 -15.63
N MET A 89 12.73 6.67 -14.34
CA MET A 89 11.60 6.28 -13.49
C MET A 89 10.42 7.23 -13.66
N VAL A 90 10.65 8.52 -13.93
CA VAL A 90 9.57 9.44 -14.27
C VAL A 90 8.83 8.97 -15.53
N GLU A 91 9.58 8.62 -16.58
CA GLU A 91 9.02 8.08 -17.82
C GLU A 91 8.25 6.79 -17.59
N LEU A 92 8.86 5.83 -16.89
CA LEU A 92 8.22 4.54 -16.62
C LEU A 92 6.96 4.69 -15.77
N ILE A 93 7.02 5.46 -14.67
CA ILE A 93 5.92 5.54 -13.70
C ILE A 93 4.82 6.47 -14.23
N LEU A 94 5.16 7.70 -14.61
CA LEU A 94 4.19 8.70 -15.04
C LEU A 94 3.75 8.55 -16.50
N GLY A 95 4.42 7.68 -17.28
CA GLY A 95 3.91 7.21 -18.57
C GLY A 95 2.80 6.15 -18.42
N ASN A 96 2.77 5.42 -17.30
CA ASN A 96 1.82 4.32 -17.07
C ASN A 96 0.79 4.61 -15.95
N MET A 97 0.88 5.77 -15.31
CA MET A 97 -0.01 6.19 -14.23
C MET A 97 -0.54 7.60 -14.42
N ALA A 98 -1.82 7.80 -14.10
CA ALA A 98 -2.39 9.12 -13.96
C ALA A 98 -2.03 9.71 -12.58
N LEU A 99 -1.91 11.05 -12.48
CA LEU A 99 -1.68 11.72 -11.20
C LEU A 99 -2.82 11.46 -10.20
N THR A 100 -4.04 11.26 -10.68
CA THR A 100 -5.21 10.91 -9.84
C THR A 100 -5.15 9.50 -9.26
N GLU A 101 -4.13 8.71 -9.59
CA GLU A 101 -3.83 7.44 -8.90
C GLU A 101 -2.97 7.65 -7.65
N PHE A 102 -2.42 8.85 -7.45
CA PHE A 102 -1.79 9.25 -6.21
C PHE A 102 -2.80 9.92 -5.28
N THR A 103 -2.64 9.67 -4.00
CA THR A 103 -3.34 10.28 -2.88
C THR A 103 -3.21 11.79 -2.98
N ASP A 104 -4.33 12.49 -2.75
CA ASP A 104 -4.39 13.94 -2.78
C ASP A 104 -3.39 14.56 -1.79
N GLY A 105 -2.91 15.78 -2.08
CA GLY A 105 -1.93 16.48 -1.27
C GLY A 105 -0.47 16.24 -1.70
N PRO A 106 0.51 16.26 -0.78
CA PRO A 106 1.94 16.33 -1.10
C PRO A 106 2.45 15.22 -2.03
N ALA A 107 1.86 14.03 -1.96
CA ALA A 107 2.23 12.90 -2.81
C ALA A 107 1.90 13.13 -4.29
N ARG A 108 0.65 13.54 -4.58
CA ARG A 108 0.23 13.90 -5.94
C ARG A 108 0.95 15.13 -6.44
N GLU A 109 1.16 16.14 -5.59
CA GLU A 109 1.89 17.34 -5.96
C GLU A 109 3.34 17.03 -6.35
N LEU A 110 4.05 16.21 -5.57
CA LEU A 110 5.40 15.78 -5.89
C LEU A 110 5.47 15.02 -7.22
N ALA A 111 4.54 14.07 -7.46
CA ALA A 111 4.44 13.38 -8.75
C ALA A 111 4.16 14.37 -9.91
N GLY A 112 3.32 15.38 -9.68
CA GLY A 112 3.04 16.47 -10.61
C GLY A 112 4.30 17.27 -10.96
N ARG A 113 5.12 17.65 -9.96
CA ARG A 113 6.40 18.34 -10.19
C ARG A 113 7.37 17.53 -11.05
N PHE A 114 7.45 16.22 -10.81
CA PHE A 114 8.24 15.34 -11.67
C PHE A 114 7.71 15.29 -13.10
N GLN A 115 6.39 15.30 -13.29
CA GLN A 115 5.78 15.35 -14.61
C GLN A 115 6.08 16.66 -15.35
N GLU A 116 6.01 17.80 -14.66
CA GLU A 116 6.36 19.12 -15.18
C GLU A 116 7.82 19.14 -15.65
N MET A 117 8.74 18.78 -14.75
CA MET A 117 10.17 18.69 -15.05
C MET A 117 10.49 17.78 -16.25
N TYR A 118 9.79 16.64 -16.37
CA TYR A 118 9.98 15.74 -17.51
C TYR A 118 9.52 16.37 -18.83
N ARG A 119 8.40 17.11 -18.83
CA ARG A 119 7.91 17.84 -20.02
C ARG A 119 8.84 18.98 -20.42
N GLU A 120 9.46 19.63 -19.46
CA GLU A 120 10.47 20.69 -19.67
C GLU A 120 11.82 20.13 -20.14
N GLY A 121 12.01 18.81 -20.05
CA GLY A 121 13.18 18.09 -20.56
C GLY A 121 14.30 17.90 -19.53
N GLU A 122 14.18 18.50 -18.35
CA GLU A 122 15.18 18.44 -17.29
C GLU A 122 14.57 17.99 -15.96
N VAL A 123 14.91 16.75 -15.56
CA VAL A 123 14.45 16.16 -14.28
C VAL A 123 15.53 16.35 -13.23
N GLN A 124 15.25 17.18 -12.21
CA GLN A 124 16.14 17.48 -11.09
C GLN A 124 15.52 17.04 -9.75
N PRO A 125 15.71 15.78 -9.32
CA PRO A 125 15.12 15.28 -8.07
C PRO A 125 15.56 16.03 -6.80
N CYS A 126 16.77 16.59 -6.79
CA CYS A 126 17.33 17.30 -5.63
C CYS A 126 16.48 18.49 -5.19
N ARG A 127 15.81 19.17 -6.12
CA ARG A 127 14.95 20.34 -5.83
C ARG A 127 13.84 20.01 -4.82
N ALA A 128 13.32 18.79 -4.87
CA ALA A 128 12.32 18.34 -3.90
C ALA A 128 12.89 18.21 -2.47
N LEU A 129 14.16 17.78 -2.34
CA LEU A 129 14.85 17.66 -1.06
C LEU A 129 15.37 19.01 -0.53
N GLU A 130 15.68 19.94 -1.43
CA GLU A 130 16.13 21.30 -1.13
C GLU A 130 14.98 22.21 -0.66
N GLY A 131 13.73 21.82 -0.95
CA GLY A 131 12.54 22.52 -0.50
C GLY A 131 11.99 23.54 -1.50
N ASP A 132 12.44 23.52 -2.76
CA ASP A 132 11.98 24.40 -3.83
C ASP A 132 10.47 24.35 -4.07
N PHE A 133 9.85 23.20 -3.77
CA PHE A 133 8.42 22.97 -3.95
C PHE A 133 7.61 23.14 -2.65
N GLY A 134 8.24 23.63 -1.58
CA GLY A 134 7.60 23.88 -0.28
C GLY A 134 7.88 22.80 0.77
N PRO A 135 7.57 23.11 2.05
CA PRO A 135 7.98 22.30 3.19
C PRO A 135 7.30 20.93 3.26
N ALA A 136 6.04 20.83 2.87
CA ALA A 136 5.31 19.56 2.90
C ALA A 136 5.91 18.53 1.91
N ILE A 137 6.23 18.98 0.70
CA ILE A 137 6.90 18.14 -0.31
C ILE A 137 8.32 17.77 0.16
N GLN A 138 9.06 18.71 0.76
CA GLN A 138 10.39 18.44 1.30
C GLN A 138 10.36 17.38 2.40
N GLN A 139 9.44 17.50 3.35
CA GLN A 139 9.25 16.55 4.43
C GLN A 139 8.89 15.17 3.89
N LEU A 140 7.96 15.10 2.94
CA LEU A 140 7.61 13.84 2.27
C LEU A 140 8.82 13.24 1.55
N ALA A 141 9.54 14.02 0.75
CA ALA A 141 10.72 13.59 0.01
C ALA A 141 11.81 13.04 0.96
N ALA A 142 12.10 13.73 2.06
CA ALA A 142 13.02 13.23 3.08
C ALA A 142 12.53 11.93 3.75
N SER A 143 11.22 11.84 4.03
CA SER A 143 10.62 10.68 4.69
C SER A 143 10.62 9.41 3.82
N VAL A 144 10.53 9.54 2.49
CA VAL A 144 10.57 8.37 1.58
C VAL A 144 12.00 7.92 1.28
N MET A 145 12.97 8.82 1.40
CA MET A 145 14.39 8.50 1.26
C MET A 145 14.97 7.78 2.48
N THR A 146 14.27 7.83 3.62
CA THR A 146 14.69 7.15 4.84
C THR A 146 14.14 5.72 4.87
N ASP A 147 15.01 4.72 4.99
CA ASP A 147 14.60 3.32 5.16
C ASP A 147 13.95 3.10 6.53
N ALA A 148 12.69 2.69 6.57
CA ALA A 148 11.98 2.40 7.81
C ALA A 148 12.50 1.13 8.52
N HIS A 149 13.12 0.21 7.78
CA HIS A 149 13.58 -1.08 8.29
C HIS A 149 14.93 -1.48 7.67
N GLU A 150 15.97 -1.60 8.50
CA GLU A 150 17.23 -2.23 8.12
C GLU A 150 17.15 -3.77 8.29
N PRO A 151 17.72 -4.57 7.36
CA PRO A 151 17.86 -6.01 7.56
C PRO A 151 18.69 -6.29 8.81
N SER A 152 18.17 -7.11 9.74
CA SER A 152 18.90 -7.42 10.98
C SER A 152 20.22 -8.14 10.71
N GLU A 153 21.23 -7.90 11.55
CA GLU A 153 22.59 -8.44 11.39
C GLU A 153 22.62 -9.96 11.21
N ASN A 154 21.70 -10.66 11.87
CA ASN A 154 21.52 -12.13 11.79
C ASN A 154 21.28 -12.66 10.36
N TRP A 155 20.84 -11.83 9.41
CA TRP A 155 20.68 -12.23 8.00
C TRP A 155 22.01 -12.19 7.24
N ARG A 156 22.87 -11.21 7.55
CA ARG A 156 24.22 -11.10 6.97
C ARG A 156 25.12 -12.24 7.45
N GLU A 157 24.98 -12.64 8.71
CA GLU A 157 25.71 -13.80 9.26
C GLU A 157 25.33 -15.14 8.62
N ARG A 158 24.14 -15.22 8.01
CA ARG A 158 23.63 -16.44 7.36
C ARG A 158 23.89 -16.51 5.85
N ASP A 159 24.66 -15.57 5.30
CA ASP A 159 24.97 -15.46 3.87
C ASP A 159 23.72 -15.40 2.97
N ILE A 160 22.62 -14.87 3.50
CA ILE A 160 21.40 -14.63 2.73
C ILE A 160 21.44 -13.19 2.24
N ASN A 161 21.73 -13.01 0.95
CA ASN A 161 21.66 -11.70 0.31
C ASN A 161 20.19 -11.28 0.15
N VAL A 162 19.74 -10.39 1.03
CA VAL A 162 18.42 -9.74 0.91
C VAL A 162 18.60 -8.53 -0.01
N PRO A 163 17.98 -8.52 -1.21
CA PRO A 163 18.06 -7.37 -2.10
C PRO A 163 17.55 -6.12 -1.38
N ARG A 164 18.26 -5.00 -1.57
CA ARG A 164 17.76 -3.72 -1.05
C ARG A 164 16.45 -3.36 -1.74
N LEU A 165 15.60 -2.63 -1.03
CA LEU A 165 14.44 -1.94 -1.61
C LEU A 165 14.99 -1.12 -2.80
N ASN A 166 14.57 -1.43 -4.03
CA ASN A 166 15.02 -0.81 -5.30
C ASN A 166 16.30 -1.34 -5.97
N GLN A 167 16.88 -2.47 -5.53
CA GLN A 167 17.96 -3.11 -6.30
C GLN A 167 17.50 -3.53 -7.71
N ARG A 168 16.21 -3.86 -7.85
CA ARG A 168 15.52 -4.08 -9.13
C ARG A 168 14.47 -3.00 -9.35
N ALA A 169 14.92 -1.77 -9.64
CA ALA A 169 14.08 -0.57 -9.68
C ALA A 169 12.85 -0.70 -10.60
N ARG A 170 13.01 -1.22 -11.82
CA ARG A 170 11.89 -1.43 -12.77
C ARG A 170 10.85 -2.42 -12.23
N GLU A 171 11.28 -3.55 -11.67
CA GLU A 171 10.37 -4.54 -11.07
C GLU A 171 9.65 -3.98 -9.85
N ALA A 172 10.36 -3.22 -9.00
CA ALA A 172 9.79 -2.57 -7.83
C ALA A 172 8.74 -1.50 -8.20
N ALA A 173 9.03 -0.71 -9.24
CA ALA A 173 8.07 0.22 -9.82
C ALA A 173 6.84 -0.54 -10.32
N ALA A 174 7.05 -1.56 -11.15
CA ALA A 174 5.98 -2.34 -11.75
C ALA A 174 5.05 -2.99 -10.71
N SER A 175 5.63 -3.58 -9.67
CA SER A 175 4.90 -4.17 -8.55
C SER A 175 4.09 -3.12 -7.78
N SER A 176 4.68 -1.96 -7.47
CA SER A 176 4.01 -0.89 -6.74
C SER A 176 2.85 -0.29 -7.53
N MET A 177 3.06 -0.01 -8.82
CA MET A 177 2.00 0.46 -9.73
C MET A 177 0.85 -0.54 -9.82
N ARG A 178 1.17 -1.83 -9.98
CA ARG A 178 0.18 -2.90 -10.02
C ARG A 178 -0.68 -2.92 -8.76
N LEU A 179 -0.07 -2.84 -7.59
CA LEU A 179 -0.79 -2.88 -6.31
C LEU A 179 -1.71 -1.67 -6.13
N LEU A 180 -1.28 -0.45 -6.54
CA LEU A 180 -2.14 0.73 -6.52
C LEU A 180 -3.34 0.59 -7.45
N LYS A 181 -3.10 0.16 -8.70
CA LYS A 181 -4.17 -0.08 -9.67
C LYS A 181 -5.16 -1.13 -9.18
N LEU A 182 -4.68 -2.21 -8.56
CA LEU A 182 -5.53 -3.24 -7.98
C LEU A 182 -6.36 -2.73 -6.81
N ARG A 183 -5.76 -1.92 -5.91
CA ARG A 183 -6.49 -1.31 -4.80
C ARG A 183 -7.68 -0.51 -5.32
N ARG A 184 -7.44 0.40 -6.27
CA ARG A 184 -8.49 1.24 -6.86
C ARG A 184 -9.58 0.43 -7.55
N VAL A 185 -9.20 -0.59 -8.33
CA VAL A 185 -10.19 -1.46 -9.00
C VAL A 185 -10.99 -2.27 -7.99
N ASN A 186 -10.40 -2.72 -6.88
CA ASN A 186 -11.13 -3.42 -5.83
C ASN A 186 -12.12 -2.48 -5.12
N GLU A 187 -11.72 -1.26 -4.78
CA GLU A 187 -12.62 -0.26 -4.19
C GLU A 187 -13.80 0.07 -5.13
N GLU A 188 -13.55 0.22 -6.43
CA GLU A 188 -14.62 0.42 -7.42
C GLU A 188 -15.51 -0.82 -7.61
N LEU A 189 -14.94 -2.02 -7.49
CA LEU A 189 -15.70 -3.27 -7.53
C LEU A 189 -16.63 -3.37 -6.32
N GLU A 190 -16.14 -3.05 -5.13
CA GLU A 190 -16.94 -3.04 -3.89
C GLU A 190 -18.09 -2.04 -3.99
N LYS A 191 -17.83 -0.83 -4.47
CA LYS A 191 -18.88 0.18 -4.73
C LYS A 191 -19.90 -0.31 -5.76
N ALA A 192 -19.44 -0.92 -6.86
CA ALA A 192 -20.31 -1.43 -7.91
C ALA A 192 -21.18 -2.60 -7.44
N GLN A 193 -20.63 -3.50 -6.63
CA GLN A 193 -21.37 -4.62 -6.02
C GLN A 193 -22.41 -4.10 -5.01
N ALA A 194 -22.03 -3.16 -4.14
CA ALA A 194 -22.96 -2.52 -3.21
C ALA A 194 -24.11 -1.81 -3.95
N ALA A 195 -23.81 -1.13 -5.06
CA ALA A 195 -24.81 -0.51 -5.92
C ALA A 195 -25.72 -1.55 -6.60
N GLN A 196 -25.18 -2.68 -7.06
CA GLN A 196 -25.97 -3.77 -7.64
C GLN A 196 -27.00 -4.34 -6.65
N PHE A 197 -26.63 -4.51 -5.37
CA PHE A 197 -27.57 -4.97 -4.34
C PHE A 197 -28.67 -3.94 -4.03
N ARG A 198 -28.43 -2.65 -4.30
CA ARG A 198 -29.42 -1.58 -4.11
C ARG A 198 -30.28 -1.33 -5.35
N ALA A 199 -29.76 -1.59 -6.54
CA ALA A 199 -30.43 -1.37 -7.82
C ALA A 199 -31.39 -2.54 -8.13
N VAL A 200 -32.62 -2.47 -7.60
CA VAL A 200 -33.66 -3.49 -7.82
C VAL A 200 -34.84 -2.96 -8.66
N ASP A 201 -34.85 -1.67 -8.99
CA ASP A 201 -36.10 -1.04 -9.47
C ASP A 201 -36.40 -1.24 -10.96
N THR A 202 -35.42 -1.59 -11.81
CA THR A 202 -35.67 -1.93 -13.23
C THR A 202 -34.71 -3.00 -13.78
N PRO A 203 -35.18 -3.85 -14.73
CA PRO A 203 -34.33 -4.86 -15.38
C PRO A 203 -33.20 -4.27 -16.23
N GLU A 204 -33.32 -3.01 -16.66
CA GLU A 204 -32.27 -2.30 -17.41
C GLU A 204 -31.13 -1.87 -16.47
N ALA A 205 -31.46 -1.29 -15.30
CA ALA A 205 -30.47 -0.93 -14.29
C ALA A 205 -29.72 -2.16 -13.75
N GLU A 206 -30.40 -3.29 -13.57
CA GLU A 206 -29.77 -4.54 -13.15
C GLU A 206 -28.73 -5.02 -14.18
N ARG A 207 -29.07 -5.00 -15.48
CA ARG A 207 -28.15 -5.38 -16.56
C ARG A 207 -26.95 -4.46 -16.63
N GLU A 208 -27.14 -3.15 -16.47
CA GLU A 208 -26.03 -2.19 -16.48
C GLU A 208 -25.08 -2.41 -15.28
N ALA A 209 -25.63 -2.64 -14.09
CA ALA A 209 -24.84 -2.94 -12.89
C ALA A 209 -24.03 -4.24 -13.06
N GLN A 210 -24.65 -5.31 -13.59
CA GLN A 210 -23.97 -6.57 -13.90
C GLN A 210 -22.83 -6.37 -14.92
N GLN A 211 -23.08 -5.63 -16.00
CA GLN A 211 -22.05 -5.32 -17.01
C GLN A 211 -20.90 -4.51 -16.43
N ARG A 212 -21.17 -3.56 -15.52
CA ARG A 212 -20.12 -2.80 -14.82
C ARG A 212 -19.24 -3.72 -13.96
N VAL A 213 -19.83 -4.63 -13.17
CA VAL A 213 -19.07 -5.60 -12.37
C VAL A 213 -18.21 -6.50 -13.25
N MET A 214 -18.76 -7.04 -14.34
CA MET A 214 -17.99 -7.88 -15.27
C MET A 214 -16.80 -7.13 -15.90
N ARG A 215 -16.99 -5.87 -16.31
CA ARG A 215 -15.91 -5.02 -16.84
C ARG A 215 -14.81 -4.81 -15.81
N LEU A 216 -15.16 -4.50 -14.57
CA LEU A 216 -14.19 -4.31 -13.48
C LEU A 216 -13.45 -5.61 -13.13
N GLN A 217 -14.12 -6.76 -13.14
CA GLN A 217 -13.47 -8.06 -12.94
C GLN A 217 -12.46 -8.38 -14.03
N LYS A 218 -12.80 -8.09 -15.31
CA LYS A 218 -11.88 -8.24 -16.43
C LYS A 218 -10.65 -7.34 -16.24
N LEU A 219 -10.87 -6.05 -15.94
CA LEU A 219 -9.79 -5.10 -15.68
C LEU A 219 -8.86 -5.57 -14.55
N ARG A 220 -9.42 -6.08 -13.44
CA ARG A 220 -8.65 -6.66 -12.34
C ARG A 220 -7.73 -7.80 -12.81
N GLN A 221 -8.23 -8.69 -13.67
CA GLN A 221 -7.43 -9.80 -14.20
C GLN A 221 -6.29 -9.31 -15.11
N GLN A 222 -6.53 -8.29 -15.94
CA GLN A 222 -5.51 -7.69 -16.80
C GLN A 222 -4.38 -7.07 -15.96
N ILE A 223 -4.74 -6.32 -14.92
CA ILE A 223 -3.76 -5.73 -13.98
C ILE A 223 -2.99 -6.83 -13.23
N GLN A 224 -3.66 -7.93 -12.85
CA GLN A 224 -3.01 -9.10 -12.23
C GLN A 224 -2.03 -9.83 -13.16
N ARG A 225 -2.18 -9.69 -14.47
CA ARG A 225 -1.23 -10.28 -15.43
C ARG A 225 -0.11 -9.31 -15.80
N GLY A 226 -0.21 -8.04 -15.40
CA GLY A 226 0.73 -7.02 -15.80
C GLY A 226 0.54 -6.55 -17.25
N GLU A 227 -0.62 -6.81 -17.86
CA GLU A 227 -0.97 -6.43 -19.25
C GLU A 227 -1.09 -4.91 -19.47
N PHE A 228 -0.66 -4.10 -18.49
CA PHE A 228 -0.56 -2.65 -18.59
C PHE A 228 0.88 -2.17 -18.82
N PHE A 229 1.84 -3.11 -18.91
CA PHE A 229 3.21 -2.85 -19.33
C PHE A 229 3.44 -3.44 -20.72
N ASP A 230 3.70 -2.58 -21.70
CA ASP A 230 4.37 -3.00 -22.93
C ASP A 230 5.87 -3.07 -22.61
N TRP A 231 6.35 -4.24 -22.17
CA TRP A 231 7.78 -4.48 -22.05
C TRP A 231 8.33 -4.67 -23.47
N GLU A 232 8.86 -3.61 -24.08
CA GLU A 232 9.86 -3.82 -25.12
C GLU A 232 11.09 -4.45 -24.44
N GLU A 233 11.27 -5.75 -24.64
CA GLU A 233 12.49 -6.48 -24.25
C GLU A 233 13.65 -5.92 -25.08
N GLU A 234 14.40 -4.97 -24.52
CA GLU A 234 15.77 -4.63 -24.96
C GLU A 234 16.83 -5.39 -24.15
#